data_AF-A0A522YH16-F1
#
_entry.id   AF-A0A522YH16-F1
#
_cell.length_a   1.000
_cell.length_b   1.000
_cell.length_c   1.000
_cell.angle_alpha   90.00
_cell.angle_beta   90.00
_cell.angle_gamma   90.00
#
_symmetry.space_group_name_H-M   'P 1'
#
loop_
_entity.id
_entity.type
_entity.pdbx_description
1 polymer ?
#
loop_
_entity_poly.entity_id
_entity_poly.type
_entity_poly.pdbx_seq_one_letter_code
_entity_poly.pdbx_strand_id
1 'polypeptide(L)'
;MIDAVRWTEWAAFAALCGAFTWTDFRVKKIRNRALLAGLAAALAGYAALGFWTWRAEGRFYVSDYYADAARHVGTAWAAGLGLWLLRLWPAGDAKLFMVLGAFFPLIVPDSPLLPWRATLTALMNVFIPAAVGIVAAAFVWVWRTRAGRRLEAARAAGTSLLDVLGRPRWGQLWAEAKAGADAARAYAQEHPFKVLVGFADWCGFFASASVLLAVLTLRYGQTEWTGLAMCAFSFLVWSSLGALLGGGRVLVAWAAVAAALRLMPGLDPADVGARTLHLAVYGGSVGAGVQVLKTWLKGGGGLWWLWGLVPLLLGFVSPFLHVTPSLLALGALLGAGIMAVGVHVREDVLNWKTDALEPHLLLSAHSVQVVARDAEFFEDELGTLYPDGLTHEQVQLLKGWCAENNVPELTMQRTLSFAAWICAGYLLTAFLHGDVLNRLLRAAL
;
A
#
# COMPACT_ATOMS: atom_id res chain seq x y z
N MET A 1 4.39 9.33 39.17
CA MET A 1 5.11 10.27 38.28
C MET A 1 5.25 9.74 36.87
N ILE A 2 5.76 8.51 36.66
CA ILE A 2 5.71 7.85 35.34
C ILE A 2 4.33 7.93 34.71
N ASP A 3 3.28 7.61 35.47
CA ASP A 3 1.91 7.72 34.96
C ASP A 3 1.53 9.16 34.58
N ALA A 4 2.03 10.16 35.31
CA ALA A 4 1.75 11.56 35.01
C ALA A 4 2.42 12.00 33.70
N VAL A 5 3.69 11.62 33.47
CA VAL A 5 4.37 11.82 32.19
C VAL A 5 3.59 11.09 31.10
N ARG A 6 3.28 9.80 31.29
CA ARG A 6 2.53 8.98 30.34
C ARG A 6 1.19 9.62 29.94
N TRP A 7 0.39 10.08 30.90
CA TRP A 7 -0.90 10.73 30.64
C TRP A 7 -0.75 12.07 29.94
N THR A 8 0.26 12.85 30.31
CA THR A 8 0.58 14.12 29.65
C THR A 8 0.96 13.89 28.18
N GLU A 9 1.81 12.90 27.92
CA GLU A 9 2.22 12.51 26.58
C GLU A 9 1.06 11.93 25.77
N TRP A 10 0.14 11.17 26.38
CA TRP A 10 -1.10 10.72 25.73
C TRP A 10 -1.99 11.90 25.30
N ALA A 11 -2.15 12.90 26.18
CA ALA A 11 -2.93 14.09 25.88
C ALA A 11 -2.29 14.91 24.75
N ALA A 12 -0.97 15.12 24.81
CA ALA A 12 -0.21 15.79 23.75
C ALA A 12 -0.32 15.03 22.42
N PHE A 13 -0.12 13.71 22.44
CA PHE A 13 -0.25 12.84 21.28
C PHE A 13 -1.64 12.93 20.64
N ALA A 14 -2.71 12.83 21.43
CA ALA A 14 -4.07 12.91 20.93
C ALA A 14 -4.40 14.30 20.35
N ALA A 15 -3.98 15.37 21.04
CA ALA A 15 -4.16 16.74 20.56
C ALA A 15 -3.44 16.98 19.23
N LEU A 16 -2.20 16.49 19.10
CA LEU A 16 -1.42 16.55 17.86
C LEU A 16 -2.08 15.74 16.74
N CYS A 17 -2.51 14.51 17.00
CA CYS A 17 -3.24 13.70 16.01
C CYS A 17 -4.48 14.43 15.47
N GLY A 18 -5.27 15.03 16.37
CA GLY A 18 -6.43 15.83 16.00
C GLY A 18 -6.05 17.06 15.17
N ALA A 19 -5.02 17.81 15.60
CA ALA A 19 -4.54 18.98 14.89
C ALA A 19 -4.01 18.65 13.50
N PHE A 20 -3.18 17.61 13.36
CA PHE A 20 -2.63 17.18 12.08
C PHE A 20 -3.73 16.74 11.12
N THR A 21 -4.61 15.85 11.57
CA THR A 21 -5.74 15.37 10.79
C THR A 21 -6.63 16.52 10.31
N TRP A 22 -6.96 17.45 11.20
CA TRP A 22 -7.76 18.64 10.86
C TRP A 22 -7.07 19.55 9.83
N THR A 23 -5.78 19.84 10.04
CA THR A 23 -5.02 20.69 9.11
C THR A 23 -4.84 20.04 7.76
N ASP A 24 -4.65 18.73 7.71
CA ASP A 24 -4.49 17.99 6.47
C ASP A 24 -5.80 17.92 5.67
N PHE A 25 -6.94 17.71 6.35
CA PHE A 25 -8.24 17.79 5.68
C PHE A 25 -8.54 19.16 5.09
N ARG A 26 -8.21 20.25 5.80
CA ARG A 26 -8.52 21.63 5.37
C ARG A 26 -7.53 22.22 4.39
N VAL A 27 -6.24 21.98 4.60
CA VAL A 27 -5.14 22.69 3.92
C VAL A 27 -4.33 21.74 3.03
N LYS A 28 -4.57 20.42 3.09
CA LYS A 28 -3.82 19.41 2.33
C LYS A 28 -2.31 19.49 2.55
N LYS A 29 -1.92 19.98 3.73
CA LYS A 29 -0.53 20.26 4.08
C LYS A 29 -0.32 20.18 5.58
N ILE A 30 0.64 19.37 5.97
CA ILE A 30 1.15 19.31 7.35
C ILE A 30 2.23 20.39 7.53
N ARG A 31 1.99 21.36 8.42
CA ARG A 31 2.91 22.48 8.63
C ARG A 31 4.11 22.03 9.48
N ASN A 32 5.33 22.32 9.02
CA ASN A 32 6.58 22.01 9.75
C ASN A 32 6.57 22.53 11.20
N ARG A 33 5.97 23.70 11.46
CA ARG A 33 5.85 24.25 12.82
C ARG A 33 5.11 23.31 13.79
N ALA A 34 4.08 22.61 13.31
CA ALA A 34 3.31 21.67 14.14
C ALA A 34 4.10 20.38 14.37
N LEU A 35 4.87 19.93 13.37
CA LEU A 35 5.79 18.80 13.50
C LEU A 35 6.91 19.10 14.51
N LEU A 36 7.50 20.30 14.44
CA LEU A 36 8.52 20.75 15.40
C LEU A 36 7.97 20.86 16.82
N ALA A 37 6.75 21.39 16.98
CA ALA A 37 6.08 21.43 18.28
C ALA A 37 5.83 20.02 18.84
N GLY A 38 5.40 19.07 18.00
CA GLY A 38 5.24 17.68 18.40
C GLY A 38 6.54 17.01 18.81
N LEU A 39 7.62 17.22 18.03
CA LEU A 39 8.95 16.71 18.39
C LEU A 39 9.47 17.31 19.70
N ALA A 40 9.30 18.62 19.89
CA ALA A 40 9.70 19.30 21.13
C ALA A 40 8.93 18.75 22.35
N ALA A 41 7.63 18.46 22.19
CA ALA A 41 6.83 17.83 23.24
C ALA A 41 7.34 16.42 23.58
N ALA A 42 7.59 15.57 22.59
CA ALA A 42 8.16 14.23 22.84
C ALA A 42 9.53 14.31 23.54
N LEU A 43 10.41 15.22 23.11
CA LEU A 43 11.71 15.43 23.76
C LEU A 43 11.57 15.92 25.20
N ALA A 44 10.60 16.80 25.49
CA ALA A 44 10.30 17.23 26.85
C ALA A 44 9.81 16.06 27.71
N GLY A 45 8.98 15.17 27.16
CA GLY A 45 8.54 13.93 27.82
C GLY A 45 9.71 13.02 28.19
N TYR A 46 10.65 12.79 27.26
CA TYR A 46 11.87 12.02 27.54
C TYR A 46 12.78 12.71 28.57
N ALA A 47 12.93 14.04 28.50
CA ALA A 47 13.74 14.79 29.46
C ALA A 47 13.13 14.73 30.87
N ALA A 48 11.81 14.86 30.99
CA ALA A 48 11.10 14.71 32.25
C ALA A 48 11.29 13.29 32.80
N LEU A 49 11.07 12.27 31.97
CA LEU A 49 11.25 10.88 32.38
C LEU A 49 12.70 10.60 32.84
N GLY A 50 13.69 11.06 32.08
CA GLY A 50 15.11 10.94 32.40
C GLY A 50 15.50 11.63 33.71
N PHE A 51 14.98 12.84 33.94
CA PHE A 51 15.19 13.58 35.18
C PHE A 51 14.64 12.83 36.40
N TRP A 52 13.44 12.25 36.28
CA TRP A 52 12.84 11.46 37.36
C TRP A 52 13.57 10.14 37.58
N THR A 53 14.02 9.47 36.51
CA THR A 53 14.90 8.29 36.62
C THR A 53 16.19 8.62 37.36
N TRP A 54 16.82 9.75 37.04
CA TRP A 54 18.04 10.19 37.70
C TRP A 54 17.85 10.47 39.19
N ARG A 55 16.71 11.04 39.58
CA ARG A 55 16.41 11.34 41.00
C ARG A 55 16.12 10.13 41.88
N ALA A 56 15.98 8.93 41.32
CA ALA A 56 15.68 7.73 42.09
C ALA A 56 14.39 7.85 42.96
N GLU A 57 13.41 8.66 42.56
CA GLU A 57 12.05 8.71 43.15
C GLU A 57 10.97 7.92 42.35
N GLY A 58 10.60 6.70 42.80
CA GLY A 58 9.54 5.86 42.17
C GLY A 58 9.98 4.52 41.55
N ARG A 59 9.09 3.89 40.77
CA ARG A 59 9.47 2.81 39.83
C ARG A 59 10.22 3.48 38.68
N PHE A 60 11.39 3.00 38.28
CA PHE A 60 12.11 3.55 37.12
C PHE A 60 12.09 2.58 35.96
N TYR A 61 12.18 3.16 34.77
CA TYR A 61 12.63 2.40 33.63
C TYR A 61 14.12 2.10 33.77
N VAL A 62 14.47 0.84 33.53
CA VAL A 62 15.84 0.34 33.47
C VAL A 62 16.55 1.03 32.29
N SER A 63 17.89 1.13 32.32
CA SER A 63 18.69 1.66 31.20
C SER A 63 18.28 1.10 29.83
N ASP A 64 17.85 -0.17 29.81
CA ASP A 64 17.43 -0.87 28.60
C ASP A 64 16.22 -0.21 27.93
N TYR A 65 15.31 0.41 28.69
CA TYR A 65 14.18 1.15 28.13
C TYR A 65 14.63 2.30 27.24
N TYR A 66 15.59 3.11 27.69
CA TYR A 66 16.07 4.25 26.89
C TYR A 66 16.76 3.79 25.61
N ALA A 67 17.50 2.67 25.69
CA ALA A 67 18.08 2.05 24.52
C ALA A 67 17.01 1.52 23.55
N ASP A 68 15.96 0.87 24.04
CA ASP A 68 14.86 0.36 23.21
C ASP A 68 13.99 1.47 22.64
N ALA A 69 13.72 2.53 23.41
CA ALA A 69 13.05 3.73 22.93
C ALA A 69 13.86 4.39 21.81
N ALA A 70 15.18 4.59 22.00
CA ALA A 70 16.04 5.15 20.97
C ALA A 70 16.11 4.28 19.70
N ARG A 71 16.20 2.95 19.85
CA ARG A 71 16.13 2.00 18.72
C ARG A 71 14.80 2.11 17.99
N HIS A 72 13.68 2.20 18.71
CA HIS A 72 12.36 2.38 18.12
C HIS A 72 12.25 3.69 17.32
N VAL A 73 12.66 4.81 17.92
CA VAL A 73 12.68 6.12 17.27
C VAL A 73 13.51 6.04 15.99
N GLY A 74 14.71 5.47 16.08
CA GLY A 74 15.60 5.26 14.95
C GLY A 74 14.96 4.42 13.84
N THR A 75 14.28 3.31 14.18
CA THR A 75 13.60 2.47 13.18
C THR A 75 12.37 3.16 12.58
N ALA A 76 11.59 3.90 13.37
CA ALA A 76 10.46 4.68 12.86
C ALA A 76 10.94 5.79 11.91
N TRP A 77 12.06 6.43 12.24
CA TRP A 77 12.66 7.47 11.40
C TRP A 77 13.23 6.92 10.11
N ALA A 78 13.98 5.82 10.18
CA ALA A 78 14.47 5.12 9.00
C ALA A 78 13.31 4.66 8.09
N ALA A 79 12.23 4.14 8.67
CA ALA A 79 11.05 3.72 7.91
C ALA A 79 10.34 4.90 7.24
N GLY A 80 10.07 5.99 7.97
CA GLY A 80 9.47 7.20 7.41
C GLY A 80 10.32 7.79 6.29
N LEU A 81 11.64 7.86 6.48
CA LEU A 81 12.58 8.37 5.49
C LEU A 81 12.63 7.45 4.25
N GLY A 82 12.67 6.14 4.47
CA GLY A 82 12.62 5.15 3.39
C GLY A 82 11.36 5.28 2.55
N LEU A 83 10.19 5.40 3.17
CA LEU A 83 8.92 5.58 2.45
C LEU A 83 8.88 6.90 1.66
N TRP A 84 9.48 7.97 2.17
CA TRP A 84 9.62 9.23 1.42
C TRP A 84 10.60 9.10 0.24
N LEU A 85 11.78 8.52 0.46
CA LEU A 85 12.78 8.32 -0.60
C LEU A 85 12.27 7.38 -1.71
N LEU A 86 11.45 6.40 -1.34
CA LEU A 86 10.74 5.51 -2.26
C LEU A 86 9.55 6.19 -2.97
N ARG A 87 9.28 7.46 -2.67
CA ARG A 87 8.12 8.22 -3.17
C ARG A 87 6.77 7.57 -2.84
N LEU A 88 6.72 6.75 -1.80
CA LEU A 88 5.50 6.11 -1.29
C LEU A 88 4.69 7.06 -0.42
N TRP A 89 5.37 7.94 0.32
CA TRP A 89 4.73 8.97 1.12
C TRP A 89 5.17 10.38 0.73
N PRO A 90 4.21 11.33 0.72
CA PRO A 90 4.45 12.73 1.01
C PRO A 90 5.52 13.00 2.05
N ALA A 91 6.31 14.06 1.85
CA ALA A 91 7.29 14.47 2.86
C ALA A 91 6.62 14.84 4.19
N GLY A 92 5.40 15.38 4.13
CA GLY A 92 4.58 15.69 5.30
C GLY A 92 4.21 14.44 6.11
N ASP A 93 3.70 13.41 5.43
CA ASP A 93 3.26 12.16 6.04
C ASP A 93 4.43 11.38 6.66
N ALA A 94 5.56 11.33 5.95
CA ALA A 94 6.78 10.74 6.48
C ALA A 94 7.22 11.40 7.78
N LYS A 95 7.31 12.74 7.82
CA LYS A 95 7.67 13.47 9.04
C LYS A 95 6.65 13.28 10.15
N LEU A 96 5.35 13.26 9.83
CA LEU A 96 4.31 12.97 10.81
C LEU A 96 4.52 11.60 11.46
N PHE A 97 4.75 10.57 10.65
CA PHE A 97 5.06 9.22 11.15
C PHE A 97 6.29 9.22 12.06
N MET A 98 7.36 9.93 11.68
CA MET A 98 8.57 10.06 12.50
C MET A 98 8.28 10.69 13.87
N VAL A 99 7.50 11.77 13.90
CA VAL A 99 7.15 12.46 15.15
C VAL A 99 6.27 11.57 16.02
N LEU A 100 5.23 10.93 15.48
CA LEU A 100 4.37 10.03 16.25
C LEU A 100 5.12 8.78 16.74
N GLY A 101 6.10 8.29 15.98
CA GLY A 101 7.03 7.25 16.42
C GLY A 101 7.85 7.66 17.63
N ALA A 102 8.19 8.94 17.78
CA ALA A 102 8.88 9.44 18.98
C ALA A 102 7.98 9.48 20.23
N PHE A 103 6.67 9.62 20.07
CA PHE A 103 5.75 9.52 21.20
C PHE A 103 5.53 8.07 21.64
N PHE A 104 5.59 7.10 20.74
CA PHE A 104 5.13 5.74 21.02
C PHE A 104 5.74 5.11 22.29
N PRO A 105 7.06 5.14 22.53
CA PRO A 105 7.65 4.58 23.76
C PRO A 105 7.27 5.37 25.01
N LEU A 106 6.89 6.65 24.89
CA LEU A 106 6.43 7.46 26.02
C LEU A 106 4.99 7.11 26.42
N ILE A 107 4.11 6.85 25.44
CA ILE A 107 2.69 6.56 25.69
C ILE A 107 2.44 5.10 26.06
N VAL A 108 3.22 4.15 25.52
CA VAL A 108 3.15 2.72 25.84
C VAL A 108 4.55 2.18 26.19
N PRO A 109 5.12 2.59 27.33
CA PRO A 109 6.50 2.25 27.70
C PRO A 109 6.74 0.76 27.99
N ASP A 110 5.71 0.06 28.44
CA ASP A 110 5.77 -1.38 28.74
C ASP A 110 5.38 -2.27 27.53
N SER A 111 5.37 -1.69 26.32
CA SER A 111 4.93 -2.42 25.13
C SER A 111 5.88 -3.57 24.79
N PRO A 112 5.39 -4.83 24.67
CA PRO A 112 6.20 -5.96 24.24
C PRO A 112 6.63 -5.86 22.75
N LEU A 113 6.18 -4.82 22.05
CA LEU A 113 6.53 -4.53 20.67
C LEU A 113 7.82 -3.72 20.53
N LEU A 114 8.30 -3.08 21.60
CA LEU A 114 9.57 -2.36 21.54
C LEU A 114 10.75 -3.33 21.33
N PRO A 115 11.80 -2.92 20.60
CA PRO A 115 11.96 -1.63 19.94
C PRO A 115 11.36 -1.58 18.52
N TRP A 116 11.72 -2.52 17.64
CA TRP A 116 11.46 -2.39 16.19
C TRP A 116 10.09 -2.95 15.75
N ARG A 117 9.52 -3.93 16.48
CA ARG A 117 8.21 -4.52 16.10
C ARG A 117 7.12 -3.47 16.17
N ALA A 118 7.20 -2.54 17.12
CA ALA A 118 6.25 -1.43 17.26
C ALA A 118 6.18 -0.58 15.98
N THR A 119 7.31 -0.30 15.33
CA THR A 119 7.33 0.44 14.07
C THR A 119 6.63 -0.35 12.96
N LEU A 120 6.95 -1.65 12.82
CA LEU A 120 6.33 -2.50 11.80
C LEU A 120 4.82 -2.64 12.04
N THR A 121 4.42 -2.90 13.29
CA THR A 121 3.02 -2.97 13.71
C THR A 121 2.29 -1.66 13.43
N ALA A 122 2.91 -0.51 13.71
CA ALA A 122 2.35 0.80 13.37
C ALA A 122 2.13 0.92 11.86
N LEU A 123 3.13 0.62 11.02
CA LEU A 123 2.96 0.64 9.57
C LEU A 123 1.83 -0.29 9.10
N MET A 124 1.76 -1.51 9.62
CA MET A 124 0.66 -2.44 9.31
C MET A 124 -0.70 -1.83 9.69
N ASN A 125 -0.80 -1.26 10.88
CA ASN A 125 -2.03 -0.63 11.37
C ASN A 125 -2.36 0.69 10.65
N VAL A 126 -1.42 1.31 9.93
CA VAL A 126 -1.68 2.43 9.03
C VAL A 126 -2.18 1.93 7.68
N PHE A 127 -1.41 1.04 7.03
CA PHE A 127 -1.68 0.65 5.64
C PHE A 127 -2.86 -0.32 5.49
N ILE A 128 -3.05 -1.26 6.43
CA ILE A 128 -4.14 -2.26 6.30
C ILE A 128 -5.51 -1.58 6.36
N PRO A 129 -5.84 -0.74 7.38
CA PRO A 129 -7.12 -0.05 7.42
C PRO A 129 -7.30 0.91 6.24
N ALA A 130 -6.24 1.64 5.85
CA ALA A 130 -6.29 2.53 4.70
C ALA A 130 -6.61 1.76 3.40
N ALA A 131 -5.93 0.63 3.16
CA ALA A 131 -6.17 -0.22 2.00
C ALA A 131 -7.61 -0.77 1.99
N VAL A 132 -8.10 -1.26 3.13
CA VAL A 132 -9.50 -1.74 3.27
C VAL A 132 -10.49 -0.61 2.98
N GLY A 133 -10.26 0.59 3.53
CA GLY A 133 -11.10 1.76 3.30
C GLY A 133 -11.16 2.17 1.82
N ILE A 134 -10.01 2.23 1.15
CA ILE A 134 -9.89 2.57 -0.28
C ILE A 134 -10.58 1.51 -1.14
N VAL A 135 -10.35 0.22 -0.86
CA VAL A 135 -11.00 -0.89 -1.58
C VAL A 135 -12.52 -0.85 -1.39
N ALA A 136 -13.00 -0.65 -0.17
CA ALA A 136 -14.44 -0.54 0.11
C ALA A 136 -15.07 0.66 -0.61
N ALA A 137 -14.43 1.83 -0.57
CA ALA A 137 -14.88 3.02 -1.28
C ALA A 137 -14.96 2.79 -2.80
N ALA A 138 -13.93 2.15 -3.37
CA ALA A 138 -13.90 1.79 -4.77
C ALA A 138 -15.02 0.81 -5.15
N PHE A 139 -15.27 -0.23 -4.33
CA PHE A 139 -16.38 -1.16 -4.56
C PHE A 139 -17.75 -0.46 -4.49
N VAL A 140 -17.96 0.40 -3.48
CA VAL A 140 -19.21 1.19 -3.35
C VAL A 140 -19.39 2.09 -4.57
N TRP A 141 -18.31 2.73 -5.03
CA TRP A 141 -18.32 3.56 -6.22
C TRP A 141 -18.68 2.73 -7.47
N VAL A 142 -17.99 1.61 -7.73
CA VAL A 142 -18.27 0.71 -8.87
C VAL A 142 -19.71 0.22 -8.83
N TRP A 143 -20.19 -0.15 -7.64
CA TRP A 143 -21.56 -0.59 -7.43
C TRP A 143 -22.56 0.50 -7.81
N ARG A 144 -22.40 1.73 -7.27
CA ARG A 144 -23.30 2.85 -7.54
C ARG A 144 -23.29 3.27 -9.01
N THR A 145 -22.13 3.37 -9.62
CA THR A 145 -22.02 3.96 -10.97
C THR A 145 -22.26 2.96 -12.09
N ARG A 146 -21.93 1.67 -11.92
CA ARG A 146 -22.03 0.69 -13.02
C ARG A 146 -23.12 -0.33 -12.76
N ALA A 147 -23.09 -0.98 -11.60
CA ALA A 147 -24.07 -2.01 -11.27
C ALA A 147 -25.47 -1.40 -11.06
N GLY A 148 -25.57 -0.27 -10.37
CA GLY A 148 -26.82 0.47 -10.14
C GLY A 148 -27.50 0.87 -11.45
N ARG A 149 -26.78 1.54 -12.35
CA ARG A 149 -27.32 1.94 -13.67
C ARG A 149 -27.75 0.74 -14.52
N ARG A 150 -27.01 -0.38 -14.47
CA ARG A 150 -27.40 -1.62 -15.19
C ARG A 150 -28.63 -2.28 -14.56
N LEU A 151 -28.72 -2.28 -13.23
CA LEU A 151 -29.89 -2.80 -12.51
C LEU A 151 -31.14 -1.97 -12.81
N GLU A 152 -31.00 -0.65 -12.83
CA GLU A 152 -32.07 0.28 -13.22
C GLU A 152 -32.48 0.07 -14.68
N ALA A 153 -31.53 -0.05 -15.61
CA ALA A 153 -31.80 -0.37 -17.00
C ALA A 153 -32.49 -1.73 -17.17
N ALA A 154 -32.05 -2.76 -16.44
CA ALA A 154 -32.67 -4.09 -16.46
C ALA A 154 -34.11 -4.05 -15.94
N ARG A 155 -34.35 -3.32 -14.84
CA ARG A 155 -35.69 -3.10 -14.27
C ARG A 155 -36.58 -2.34 -15.24
N ALA A 156 -36.07 -1.29 -15.88
CA ALA A 156 -36.80 -0.51 -16.89
C ALA A 156 -37.15 -1.34 -18.13
N ALA A 157 -36.28 -2.29 -18.52
CA ALA A 157 -36.51 -3.20 -19.63
C ALA A 157 -37.43 -4.40 -19.29
N GLY A 158 -37.90 -4.53 -18.04
CA GLY A 158 -38.70 -5.67 -17.58
C GLY A 158 -37.94 -7.02 -17.61
N THR A 159 -36.63 -6.98 -17.81
CA THR A 159 -35.77 -8.17 -17.87
C THR A 159 -35.27 -8.51 -16.48
N SER A 160 -35.26 -9.81 -16.13
CA SER A 160 -34.65 -10.20 -14.87
C SER A 160 -33.15 -9.90 -14.90
N LEU A 161 -32.56 -9.59 -13.75
CA LEU A 161 -31.11 -9.39 -13.63
C LEU A 161 -30.35 -10.62 -14.17
N LEU A 162 -30.93 -11.81 -13.99
CA LEU A 162 -30.38 -13.07 -14.51
C LEU A 162 -30.43 -13.15 -16.04
N ASP A 163 -31.39 -12.53 -16.72
CA ASP A 163 -31.40 -12.50 -18.19
C ASP A 163 -30.32 -11.57 -18.76
N VAL A 164 -30.11 -10.44 -18.10
CA VAL A 164 -29.07 -9.45 -18.47
C VAL A 164 -27.67 -9.98 -18.16
N LEU A 165 -27.50 -10.69 -17.03
CA LEU A 165 -26.24 -11.32 -16.66
C LEU A 165 -26.01 -12.67 -17.35
N GLY A 166 -27.09 -13.36 -17.72
CA GLY A 166 -27.08 -14.78 -18.06
C GLY A 166 -27.20 -15.10 -19.55
N ARG A 167 -27.44 -14.14 -20.46
CA ARG A 167 -27.26 -14.40 -21.90
C ARG A 167 -25.76 -14.57 -22.19
N PRO A 168 -25.25 -15.81 -22.31
CA PRO A 168 -23.83 -16.02 -22.37
C PRO A 168 -23.37 -15.73 -23.80
N ARG A 169 -22.56 -14.69 -23.98
CA ARG A 169 -21.83 -14.51 -25.24
C ARG A 169 -20.56 -15.38 -25.23
N TRP A 170 -20.71 -16.70 -25.03
CA TRP A 170 -19.57 -17.63 -24.95
C TRP A 170 -18.62 -17.48 -26.13
N GLY A 171 -19.17 -17.30 -27.34
CA GLY A 171 -18.36 -17.04 -28.54
C GLY A 171 -17.51 -15.77 -28.43
N GLN A 172 -18.07 -14.66 -27.92
CA GLN A 172 -17.32 -13.42 -27.74
C GLN A 172 -16.26 -13.55 -26.65
N LEU A 173 -16.58 -14.22 -25.54
CA LEU A 173 -15.63 -14.44 -24.45
C LEU A 173 -14.47 -15.33 -24.87
N TRP A 174 -14.76 -16.45 -25.56
CA TRP A 174 -13.72 -17.31 -26.10
C TRP A 174 -12.88 -16.59 -27.15
N ALA A 175 -13.50 -15.76 -28.00
CA ALA A 175 -12.77 -14.94 -28.95
C ALA A 175 -11.84 -13.93 -28.27
N GLU A 176 -12.29 -13.23 -27.21
CA GLU A 176 -11.46 -12.29 -26.45
C GLU A 176 -10.34 -12.99 -25.67
N ALA A 177 -10.62 -14.13 -25.04
CA ALA A 177 -9.63 -14.92 -24.31
C ALA A 177 -8.57 -15.48 -25.27
N LYS A 178 -9.00 -16.03 -26.41
CA LYS A 178 -8.11 -16.50 -27.47
C LYS A 178 -7.28 -15.36 -28.05
N ALA A 179 -7.90 -14.21 -28.37
CA ALA A 179 -7.18 -13.04 -28.85
C ALA A 179 -6.16 -12.53 -27.82
N GLY A 180 -6.48 -12.56 -26.53
CA GLY A 180 -5.53 -12.23 -25.45
C GLY A 180 -4.37 -13.21 -25.35
N ALA A 181 -4.64 -14.52 -25.47
CA ALA A 181 -3.61 -15.56 -25.49
C ALA A 181 -2.72 -15.46 -26.73
N ASP A 182 -3.31 -15.24 -27.91
CA ASP A 182 -2.60 -15.05 -29.16
C ASP A 182 -1.73 -13.78 -29.12
N ALA A 183 -2.24 -12.67 -28.57
CA ALA A 183 -1.47 -11.44 -28.37
C ALA A 183 -0.33 -11.62 -27.36
N ALA A 184 -0.55 -12.34 -26.26
CA ALA A 184 0.49 -12.65 -25.29
C ALA A 184 1.57 -13.55 -25.90
N ARG A 185 1.18 -14.53 -26.73
CA ARG A 185 2.10 -15.39 -27.47
C ARG A 185 2.92 -14.61 -28.50
N ALA A 186 2.28 -13.73 -29.28
CA ALA A 186 2.96 -12.86 -30.24
C ALA A 186 3.96 -11.95 -29.51
N TYR A 187 3.55 -11.29 -28.42
CA TYR A 187 4.45 -10.48 -27.60
C TYR A 187 5.63 -11.29 -27.04
N ALA A 188 5.40 -12.53 -26.59
CA ALA A 188 6.47 -13.39 -26.10
C ALA A 188 7.45 -13.83 -27.20
N GLN A 189 6.98 -13.99 -28.44
CA GLN A 189 7.81 -14.29 -29.60
C GLN A 189 8.62 -13.06 -30.06
N GLU A 190 8.02 -11.87 -30.04
CA GLU A 190 8.68 -10.61 -30.40
C GLU A 190 9.66 -10.13 -29.33
N HIS A 191 9.38 -10.43 -28.05
CA HIS A 191 10.14 -9.94 -26.91
C HIS A 191 10.49 -11.04 -25.90
N PRO A 192 11.15 -12.14 -26.31
CA PRO A 192 11.41 -13.30 -25.45
C PRO A 192 12.25 -12.93 -24.22
N PHE A 193 13.22 -12.03 -24.39
CA PHE A 193 14.05 -11.56 -23.28
C PHE A 193 13.25 -10.75 -22.25
N LYS A 194 12.32 -9.87 -22.67
CA LYS A 194 11.48 -9.11 -21.73
C LYS A 194 10.56 -10.04 -20.95
N VAL A 195 10.01 -11.07 -21.60
CA VAL A 195 9.19 -12.09 -20.93
C VAL A 195 10.02 -12.89 -19.94
N LEU A 196 11.23 -13.31 -20.32
CA LEU A 196 12.14 -14.04 -19.43
C LEU A 196 12.53 -13.19 -18.21
N VAL A 197 12.91 -11.92 -18.41
CA VAL A 197 13.24 -11.00 -17.31
C VAL A 197 12.03 -10.76 -16.42
N GLY A 198 10.83 -10.55 -17.01
CA GLY A 198 9.60 -10.41 -16.24
C GLY A 198 9.26 -11.64 -15.42
N PHE A 199 9.45 -12.84 -15.98
CA PHE A 199 9.26 -14.10 -15.27
C PHE A 199 10.27 -14.26 -14.12
N ALA A 200 11.56 -14.02 -14.40
CA ALA A 200 12.62 -14.07 -13.38
C ALA A 200 12.40 -13.05 -12.26
N ASP A 201 11.84 -11.88 -12.59
CA ASP A 201 11.45 -10.86 -11.63
C ASP A 201 10.34 -11.33 -10.69
N TRP A 202 9.27 -11.92 -11.24
CA TRP A 202 8.19 -12.50 -10.45
C TRP A 202 8.69 -13.66 -9.57
N CYS A 203 9.55 -14.54 -10.09
CA CYS A 203 10.15 -15.59 -9.28
C CYS A 203 11.02 -15.02 -8.15
N GLY A 204 11.83 -14.01 -8.43
CA GLY A 204 12.66 -13.32 -7.43
C GLY A 204 11.82 -12.66 -6.34
N PHE A 205 10.69 -12.06 -6.71
CA PHE A 205 9.70 -11.51 -5.78
C PHE A 205 9.16 -12.58 -4.82
N PHE A 206 8.60 -13.67 -5.36
CA PHE A 206 8.00 -14.73 -4.54
C PHE A 206 9.02 -15.45 -3.68
N ALA A 207 10.26 -15.63 -4.18
CA ALA A 207 11.34 -16.21 -3.41
C ALA A 207 11.74 -15.30 -2.23
N SER A 208 11.89 -14.00 -2.48
CA SER A 208 12.21 -13.01 -1.44
C SER A 208 11.12 -12.94 -0.37
N ALA A 209 9.86 -12.90 -0.78
CA ALA A 209 8.71 -12.92 0.13
C ALA A 209 8.66 -14.22 0.95
N SER A 210 9.02 -15.35 0.35
CA SER A 210 9.06 -16.66 1.00
C SER A 210 10.17 -16.77 2.04
N VAL A 211 11.37 -16.28 1.72
CA VAL A 211 12.48 -16.16 2.68
C VAL A 211 12.07 -15.26 3.84
N LEU A 212 11.50 -14.09 3.56
CA LEU A 212 11.03 -13.17 4.60
C LEU A 212 10.00 -13.85 5.50
N LEU A 213 9.02 -14.54 4.91
CA LEU A 213 8.03 -15.30 5.66
C LEU A 213 8.66 -16.37 6.54
N ALA A 214 9.56 -17.20 5.99
CA ALA A 214 10.23 -18.25 6.74
C ALA A 214 11.05 -17.66 7.91
N VAL A 215 11.75 -16.56 7.71
CA VAL A 215 12.48 -15.85 8.78
C VAL A 215 11.54 -15.35 9.87
N LEU A 216 10.42 -14.73 9.48
CA LEU A 216 9.44 -14.23 10.44
C LEU A 216 8.77 -15.37 11.21
N THR A 217 8.43 -16.48 10.55
CA THR A 217 7.87 -17.68 11.17
C THR A 217 8.86 -18.30 12.16
N LEU A 218 10.11 -18.52 11.75
CA LEU A 218 11.15 -19.09 12.61
C LEU A 218 11.42 -18.23 13.85
N ARG A 219 11.48 -16.91 13.66
CA ARG A 219 11.88 -16.00 14.74
C ARG A 219 10.74 -15.64 15.68
N TYR A 220 9.49 -15.69 15.21
CA TYR A 220 8.35 -15.13 15.92
C TYR A 220 7.15 -16.08 16.06
N GLY A 221 7.22 -17.31 15.53
CA GLY A 221 6.12 -18.26 15.56
C GLY A 221 4.86 -17.76 14.84
N GLN A 222 5.03 -16.90 13.83
CA GLN A 222 3.93 -16.21 13.15
C GLN A 222 3.13 -17.15 12.25
N THR A 223 1.83 -16.87 12.13
CA THR A 223 0.85 -17.67 11.36
C THR A 223 0.92 -17.39 9.85
N GLU A 224 0.28 -18.26 9.06
CA GLU A 224 0.17 -18.13 7.59
C GLU A 224 -0.35 -16.77 7.12
N TRP A 225 -1.20 -16.14 7.93
CA TRP A 225 -1.86 -14.87 7.62
C TRP A 225 -0.97 -13.65 7.77
N THR A 226 -0.08 -13.62 8.77
CA THR A 226 0.98 -12.60 8.84
C THR A 226 1.86 -12.69 7.60
N GLY A 227 2.10 -13.91 7.12
CA GLY A 227 2.75 -14.14 5.84
C GLY A 227 1.99 -13.52 4.68
N LEU A 228 0.67 -13.70 4.62
CA LEU A 228 -0.15 -13.12 3.57
C LEU A 228 -0.12 -11.58 3.55
N ALA A 229 -0.25 -10.95 4.72
CA ALA A 229 -0.18 -9.49 4.83
C ALA A 229 1.21 -8.97 4.46
N MET A 230 2.27 -9.70 4.85
CA MET A 230 3.63 -9.39 4.44
C MET A 230 3.84 -9.60 2.94
N CYS A 231 3.17 -10.56 2.30
CA CYS A 231 3.22 -10.73 0.85
C CYS A 231 2.53 -9.57 0.12
N ALA A 232 1.36 -9.13 0.61
CA ALA A 232 0.68 -7.96 0.09
C ALA A 232 1.52 -6.68 0.25
N PHE A 233 2.15 -6.48 1.40
CA PHE A 233 3.08 -5.38 1.63
C PHE A 233 4.34 -5.50 0.75
N SER A 234 4.90 -6.70 0.64
CA SER A 234 6.05 -6.97 -0.23
C SER A 234 5.73 -6.62 -1.67
N PHE A 235 4.50 -6.84 -2.15
CA PHE A 235 4.10 -6.45 -3.51
C PHE A 235 4.16 -4.93 -3.72
N LEU A 236 3.71 -4.13 -2.75
CA LEU A 236 3.81 -2.66 -2.78
C LEU A 236 5.26 -2.19 -2.73
N VAL A 237 6.08 -2.83 -1.89
CA VAL A 237 7.52 -2.52 -1.82
C VAL A 237 8.22 -2.95 -3.10
N TRP A 238 7.85 -4.08 -3.70
CA TRP A 238 8.47 -4.63 -4.90
C TRP A 238 8.27 -3.75 -6.13
N SER A 239 7.07 -3.19 -6.30
CA SER A 239 6.81 -2.24 -7.38
C SER A 239 7.67 -0.97 -7.22
N SER A 240 7.79 -0.47 -5.99
CA SER A 240 8.61 0.71 -5.66
C SER A 240 10.10 0.45 -5.85
N LEU A 241 10.58 -0.72 -5.42
CA LEU A 241 11.94 -1.19 -5.69
C LEU A 241 12.21 -1.33 -7.18
N GLY A 242 11.21 -1.71 -7.98
CA GLY A 242 11.30 -1.70 -9.44
C GLY A 242 11.53 -0.33 -10.03
N ALA A 243 10.87 0.70 -9.49
CA ALA A 243 11.10 2.06 -9.93
C ALA A 243 12.52 2.55 -9.61
N LEU A 244 13.09 2.15 -8.46
CA LEU A 244 14.44 2.56 -8.05
C LEU A 244 15.56 1.77 -8.74
N LEU A 245 15.43 0.45 -8.81
CA LEU A 245 16.51 -0.45 -9.24
C LEU A 245 16.39 -0.84 -10.72
N GLY A 246 15.29 -0.48 -11.38
CA GLY A 246 14.99 -0.86 -12.75
C GLY A 246 15.06 -2.38 -12.94
N GLY A 247 15.69 -2.82 -14.03
CA GLY A 247 15.92 -4.26 -14.31
C GLY A 247 16.90 -4.94 -13.35
N GLY A 248 17.72 -4.19 -12.60
CA GLY A 248 18.71 -4.72 -11.66
C GLY A 248 18.09 -5.36 -10.42
N ARG A 249 16.82 -5.09 -10.12
CA ARG A 249 16.14 -5.64 -8.93
C ARG A 249 16.13 -7.16 -8.88
N VAL A 250 16.08 -7.82 -10.04
CA VAL A 250 16.07 -9.29 -10.14
C VAL A 250 17.33 -9.85 -9.50
N LEU A 251 18.49 -9.28 -9.85
CA LEU A 251 19.78 -9.70 -9.31
C LEU A 251 19.87 -9.44 -7.81
N VAL A 252 19.42 -8.27 -7.36
CA VAL A 252 19.43 -7.89 -5.93
C VAL A 252 18.56 -8.85 -5.10
N ALA A 253 17.37 -9.18 -5.59
CA ALA A 253 16.45 -10.07 -4.91
C ALA A 253 17.00 -11.50 -4.80
N TRP A 254 17.53 -12.04 -5.90
CA TRP A 254 18.15 -13.37 -5.88
C TRP A 254 19.41 -13.42 -5.02
N ALA A 255 20.22 -12.36 -5.03
CA ALA A 255 21.36 -12.23 -4.12
C ALA A 255 20.92 -12.19 -2.65
N ALA A 256 19.85 -11.47 -2.33
CA ALA A 256 19.29 -11.40 -0.98
C ALA A 256 18.75 -12.76 -0.51
N VAL A 257 18.03 -13.48 -1.38
CA VAL A 257 17.55 -14.85 -1.12
C VAL A 257 18.73 -15.79 -0.84
N ALA A 258 19.75 -15.78 -1.71
CA ALA A 258 20.93 -16.63 -1.56
C ALA A 258 21.71 -16.30 -0.27
N ALA A 259 21.87 -15.00 0.04
CA ALA A 259 22.53 -14.56 1.26
C ALA A 259 21.76 -15.00 2.51
N ALA A 260 20.42 -14.88 2.52
CA ALA A 260 19.60 -15.29 3.65
C ALA A 260 19.68 -16.80 3.89
N LEU A 261 19.56 -17.62 2.84
CA LEU A 261 19.70 -19.08 2.93
C LEU A 261 21.08 -19.49 3.48
N ARG A 262 22.14 -18.75 3.13
CA ARG A 262 23.50 -19.02 3.61
C ARG A 262 23.73 -18.56 5.05
N LEU A 263 23.20 -17.41 5.44
CA LEU A 263 23.47 -16.77 6.73
C LEU A 263 22.54 -17.25 7.86
N MET A 264 21.45 -17.95 7.53
CA MET A 264 20.44 -18.36 8.50
C MET A 264 20.27 -19.89 8.49
N PRO A 265 21.03 -20.63 9.31
CA PRO A 265 21.08 -22.10 9.26
C PRO A 265 19.76 -22.82 9.61
N GLY A 266 18.73 -22.08 10.05
CA GLY A 266 17.38 -22.62 10.26
C GLY A 266 16.46 -22.56 9.04
N LEU A 267 16.88 -21.92 7.94
CA LEU A 267 16.09 -21.86 6.71
C LEU A 267 16.34 -23.10 5.85
N ASP A 268 15.34 -23.97 5.75
CA ASP A 268 15.37 -25.09 4.80
C ASP A 268 15.08 -24.58 3.37
N PRO A 269 15.99 -24.75 2.40
CA PRO A 269 15.75 -24.39 1.01
C PRO A 269 14.50 -25.06 0.41
N ALA A 270 14.17 -26.27 0.85
CA ALA A 270 12.99 -26.98 0.37
C ALA A 270 11.69 -26.31 0.85
N ASP A 271 11.62 -25.91 2.12
CA ASP A 271 10.49 -25.14 2.67
C ASP A 271 10.34 -23.78 1.97
N VAL A 272 11.46 -23.06 1.77
CA VAL A 272 11.45 -21.79 1.02
C VAL A 272 10.95 -21.99 -0.42
N GLY A 273 11.37 -23.06 -1.09
CA GLY A 273 10.90 -23.43 -2.42
C GLY A 273 9.39 -23.73 -2.47
N ALA A 274 8.89 -24.52 -1.52
CA ALA A 274 7.47 -24.84 -1.39
C ALA A 274 6.63 -23.58 -1.15
N ARG A 275 7.04 -22.72 -0.21
CA ARG A 275 6.39 -21.42 0.05
C ARG A 275 6.40 -20.52 -1.18
N THR A 276 7.50 -20.51 -1.93
CA THR A 276 7.63 -19.73 -3.18
C THR A 276 6.60 -20.16 -4.20
N LEU A 277 6.41 -21.46 -4.37
CA LEU A 277 5.37 -22.00 -5.25
C LEU A 277 3.97 -21.63 -4.75
N HIS A 278 3.69 -21.74 -3.45
CA HIS A 278 2.39 -21.38 -2.89
C HIS A 278 2.08 -19.89 -3.12
N LEU A 279 3.05 -19.00 -2.87
CA LEU A 279 2.89 -17.58 -3.12
C LEU A 279 2.73 -17.26 -4.60
N ALA A 280 3.40 -17.99 -5.49
CA ALA A 280 3.23 -17.83 -6.92
C ALA A 280 1.82 -18.21 -7.38
N VAL A 281 1.28 -19.32 -6.87
CA VAL A 281 -0.11 -19.75 -7.13
C VAL A 281 -1.09 -18.70 -6.59
N TYR A 282 -0.87 -18.21 -5.36
CA TYR A 282 -1.66 -17.14 -4.78
C TYR A 282 -1.60 -15.85 -5.62
N GLY A 283 -0.42 -15.41 -6.05
CA GLY A 283 -0.26 -14.26 -6.94
C GLY A 283 -0.96 -14.44 -8.29
N GLY A 284 -0.96 -15.67 -8.83
CA GLY A 284 -1.74 -16.03 -10.01
C GLY A 284 -3.25 -15.84 -9.79
N SER A 285 -3.77 -16.21 -8.61
CA SER A 285 -5.19 -16.00 -8.26
C SER A 285 -5.56 -14.51 -8.15
N VAL A 286 -4.66 -13.68 -7.61
CA VAL A 286 -4.80 -12.22 -7.60
C VAL A 286 -4.87 -11.69 -9.03
N GLY A 287 -3.97 -12.12 -9.90
CA GLY A 287 -3.96 -11.76 -11.32
C GLY A 287 -5.27 -12.15 -12.03
N ALA A 288 -5.80 -13.34 -11.76
CA ALA A 288 -7.09 -13.78 -12.29
C ALA A 288 -8.24 -12.86 -11.82
N GLY A 289 -8.28 -12.52 -10.53
CA GLY A 289 -9.27 -11.59 -9.97
C GLY A 289 -9.25 -10.21 -10.64
N VAL A 290 -8.05 -9.67 -10.91
CA VAL A 290 -7.88 -8.41 -11.66
C VAL A 290 -8.48 -8.51 -13.06
N GLN A 291 -8.17 -9.59 -13.80
CA GLN A 291 -8.67 -9.76 -15.18
C GLN A 291 -10.19 -9.92 -15.22
N VAL A 292 -10.76 -10.68 -14.30
CA VAL A 292 -12.22 -10.87 -14.17
C VAL A 292 -12.92 -9.53 -14.03
N LEU A 293 -12.47 -8.69 -13.09
CA LEU A 293 -13.10 -7.40 -12.87
C LEU A 293 -12.89 -6.46 -14.07
N LYS A 294 -11.69 -6.46 -14.67
CA LYS A 294 -11.38 -5.65 -15.85
C LYS A 294 -12.29 -5.97 -17.02
N THR A 295 -12.53 -7.24 -17.30
CA THR A 295 -13.40 -7.64 -18.41
C THR A 295 -14.87 -7.34 -18.10
N TRP A 296 -15.31 -7.55 -16.85
CA TRP A 296 -16.65 -7.16 -16.42
C TRP A 296 -16.91 -5.65 -16.58
N LEU A 297 -15.94 -4.81 -16.20
CA LEU A 297 -16.02 -3.37 -16.37
C LEU A 297 -16.09 -2.94 -17.84
N LYS A 298 -15.42 -3.66 -18.74
CA LYS A 298 -15.51 -3.43 -20.20
C LYS A 298 -16.84 -3.86 -20.83
N GLY A 299 -17.79 -4.38 -20.04
CA GLY A 299 -19.06 -4.89 -20.57
C GLY A 299 -19.04 -6.37 -20.92
N GLY A 300 -18.04 -7.12 -20.47
CA GLY A 300 -18.07 -8.58 -20.51
C GLY A 300 -19.32 -9.12 -19.81
N GLY A 301 -19.93 -10.15 -20.41
CA GLY A 301 -21.16 -10.78 -19.92
C GLY A 301 -21.04 -11.27 -18.47
N GLY A 302 -22.19 -11.41 -17.80
CA GLY A 302 -22.28 -11.66 -16.38
C GLY A 302 -21.75 -13.01 -15.89
N LEU A 303 -21.06 -13.83 -16.70
CA LEU A 303 -20.46 -15.12 -16.29
C LEU A 303 -18.96 -15.04 -15.92
N TRP A 304 -18.30 -13.88 -16.05
CA TRP A 304 -16.87 -13.75 -15.72
C TRP A 304 -16.52 -14.04 -14.25
N TRP A 305 -17.48 -13.97 -13.32
CA TRP A 305 -17.28 -14.43 -11.94
C TRP A 305 -16.89 -15.91 -11.86
N LEU A 306 -17.30 -16.75 -12.83
CA LEU A 306 -16.86 -18.16 -12.92
C LEU A 306 -15.36 -18.30 -13.21
N TRP A 307 -14.74 -17.34 -13.90
CA TRP A 307 -13.27 -17.30 -14.01
C TRP A 307 -12.61 -16.83 -12.70
N GLY A 308 -13.30 -16.00 -11.91
CA GLY A 308 -12.92 -15.74 -10.51
C GLY A 308 -13.07 -16.97 -9.61
N LEU A 309 -13.93 -17.92 -10.02
CA LEU A 309 -14.05 -19.24 -9.41
C LEU A 309 -12.99 -20.23 -9.92
N VAL A 310 -12.24 -19.97 -11.00
CA VAL A 310 -11.17 -20.88 -11.44
C VAL A 310 -10.07 -21.04 -10.39
N PRO A 311 -9.60 -20.00 -9.68
CA PRO A 311 -8.78 -20.18 -8.50
C PRO A 311 -9.44 -21.04 -7.43
N LEU A 312 -10.75 -20.88 -7.18
CA LEU A 312 -11.49 -21.72 -6.24
C LEU A 312 -11.60 -23.20 -6.69
N LEU A 313 -11.75 -23.44 -8.00
CA LEU A 313 -11.75 -24.77 -8.62
C LEU A 313 -10.34 -25.38 -8.68
N LEU A 314 -9.29 -24.58 -8.85
CA LEU A 314 -7.89 -25.00 -8.67
C LEU A 314 -7.60 -25.32 -7.20
N GLY A 315 -8.31 -24.67 -6.27
CA GLY A 315 -8.39 -25.04 -4.86
C GLY A 315 -8.98 -26.43 -4.61
N PHE A 316 -9.68 -27.04 -5.57
CA PHE A 316 -10.07 -28.46 -5.49
C PHE A 316 -8.96 -29.40 -5.95
N VAL A 317 -7.98 -28.91 -6.72
CA VAL A 317 -6.73 -29.62 -7.07
C VAL A 317 -5.65 -29.43 -5.98
N SER A 318 -5.96 -28.64 -4.94
CA SER A 318 -5.14 -28.27 -3.78
C SER A 318 -4.55 -29.39 -2.91
N PRO A 319 -5.04 -30.64 -2.85
CA PRO A 319 -4.41 -31.66 -1.99
C PRO A 319 -2.90 -31.82 -2.22
N PHE A 320 -2.38 -31.42 -3.39
CA PHE A 320 -0.96 -31.45 -3.74
C PHE A 320 -0.17 -30.18 -3.37
N LEU A 321 -0.84 -29.08 -3.00
CA LEU A 321 -0.24 -27.77 -2.76
C LEU A 321 -0.61 -27.16 -1.39
N HIS A 322 -1.43 -27.82 -0.56
CA HIS A 322 -1.89 -27.29 0.74
C HIS A 322 -2.46 -25.86 0.70
N VAL A 323 -2.88 -25.34 -0.46
CA VAL A 323 -3.45 -23.98 -0.58
C VAL A 323 -4.95 -24.06 -0.34
N THR A 324 -5.42 -23.58 0.80
CA THR A 324 -6.85 -23.64 1.12
C THR A 324 -7.69 -22.84 0.11
N PRO A 325 -8.88 -23.33 -0.30
CA PRO A 325 -9.77 -22.58 -1.19
C PRO A 325 -10.09 -21.15 -0.71
N SER A 326 -10.09 -20.92 0.60
CA SER A 326 -10.25 -19.60 1.21
C SER A 326 -9.12 -18.63 0.86
N LEU A 327 -7.87 -19.09 0.78
CA LEU A 327 -6.73 -18.27 0.36
C LEU A 327 -6.84 -17.85 -1.11
N LEU A 328 -7.28 -18.76 -1.99
CA LEU A 328 -7.49 -18.46 -3.40
C LEU A 328 -8.66 -17.50 -3.62
N ALA A 329 -9.75 -17.68 -2.87
CA ALA A 329 -10.86 -16.73 -2.85
C ALA A 329 -10.40 -15.34 -2.40
N LEU A 330 -9.61 -15.28 -1.33
CA LEU A 330 -9.07 -14.02 -0.84
C LEU A 330 -8.13 -13.36 -1.84
N GLY A 331 -7.27 -14.13 -2.50
CA GLY A 331 -6.42 -13.63 -3.58
C GLY A 331 -7.24 -13.03 -4.72
N ALA A 332 -8.27 -13.73 -5.18
CA ALA A 332 -9.20 -13.22 -6.20
C ALA A 332 -9.94 -11.94 -5.74
N LEU A 333 -10.42 -11.89 -4.50
CA LEU A 333 -11.09 -10.71 -3.92
C LEU A 333 -10.13 -9.52 -3.82
N LEU A 334 -8.88 -9.74 -3.43
CA LEU A 334 -7.85 -8.71 -3.41
C LEU A 334 -7.52 -8.21 -4.82
N GLY A 335 -7.41 -9.12 -5.79
CA GLY A 335 -7.24 -8.75 -7.20
C GLY A 335 -8.39 -7.89 -7.73
N ALA A 336 -9.63 -8.28 -7.43
CA ALA A 336 -10.80 -7.47 -7.74
C ALA A 336 -10.74 -6.11 -7.03
N GLY A 337 -10.38 -6.07 -5.75
CA GLY A 337 -10.19 -4.83 -4.99
C GLY A 337 -9.16 -3.91 -5.63
N ILE A 338 -7.96 -4.42 -5.95
CA ILE A 338 -6.90 -3.65 -6.62
C ILE A 338 -7.39 -3.05 -7.94
N MET A 339 -8.12 -3.85 -8.75
CA MET A 339 -8.66 -3.35 -10.01
C MET A 339 -9.78 -2.33 -9.79
N ALA A 340 -10.65 -2.52 -8.80
CA ALA A 340 -11.70 -1.55 -8.44
C ALA A 340 -11.07 -0.22 -8.03
N VAL A 341 -10.02 -0.27 -7.20
CA VAL A 341 -9.24 0.91 -6.80
C VAL A 341 -8.59 1.55 -8.02
N GLY A 342 -7.95 0.77 -8.90
CA GLY A 342 -7.34 1.31 -10.11
C GLY A 342 -8.34 2.02 -11.03
N VAL A 343 -9.60 1.57 -11.06
CA VAL A 343 -10.68 2.21 -11.82
C VAL A 343 -11.17 3.46 -11.12
N HIS A 344 -11.41 3.36 -9.81
CA HIS A 344 -11.81 4.49 -8.98
C HIS A 344 -10.79 5.63 -9.06
N VAL A 345 -9.50 5.33 -8.93
CA VAL A 345 -8.39 6.29 -9.07
C VAL A 345 -8.31 6.89 -10.48
N ARG A 346 -8.61 6.10 -11.53
CA ARG A 346 -8.68 6.61 -12.91
C ARG A 346 -9.86 7.52 -13.16
N GLU A 347 -10.99 7.31 -12.50
CA GLU A 347 -12.15 8.21 -12.61
C GLU A 347 -12.06 9.42 -11.69
N ASP A 348 -11.21 9.37 -10.66
CA ASP A 348 -10.78 10.55 -9.90
C ASP A 348 -9.79 11.43 -10.70
N VAL A 349 -9.43 11.00 -11.92
CA VAL A 349 -8.77 11.86 -12.90
C VAL A 349 -9.82 12.78 -13.51
N LEU A 350 -9.75 14.06 -13.16
CA LEU A 350 -10.62 15.09 -13.70
C LEU A 350 -9.88 15.85 -14.80
N ASN A 351 -10.62 16.28 -15.84
CA ASN A 351 -10.13 17.28 -16.77
C ASN A 351 -10.25 18.65 -16.09
N TRP A 352 -9.13 19.31 -15.88
CA TRP A 352 -9.07 20.66 -15.35
C TRP A 352 -8.70 21.61 -16.47
N LYS A 353 -9.45 22.70 -16.58
CA LYS A 353 -9.02 23.83 -17.39
C LYS A 353 -7.72 24.39 -16.85
N THR A 354 -6.86 24.85 -17.73
CA THR A 354 -5.52 25.29 -17.35
C THR A 354 -5.53 26.54 -16.46
N ASP A 355 -6.48 27.45 -16.65
CA ASP A 355 -6.72 28.58 -15.75
C ASP A 355 -7.14 28.15 -14.33
N ALA A 356 -7.83 27.02 -14.20
CA ALA A 356 -8.32 26.46 -12.95
C ALA A 356 -7.28 25.59 -12.20
N LEU A 357 -6.05 25.43 -12.69
CA LEU A 357 -5.06 24.63 -11.97
C LEU A 357 -4.74 25.21 -10.59
N GLU A 358 -4.77 24.33 -9.60
CA GLU A 358 -4.50 24.63 -8.20
C GLU A 358 -3.25 23.88 -7.71
N PRO A 359 -2.53 24.42 -6.72
CA PRO A 359 -1.46 23.70 -6.03
C PRO A 359 -1.97 22.41 -5.40
N HIS A 360 -1.05 21.46 -5.17
CA HIS A 360 -1.34 20.14 -4.56
C HIS A 360 -2.18 19.18 -5.42
N LEU A 361 -2.46 19.54 -6.68
CA LEU A 361 -2.95 18.60 -7.68
C LEU A 361 -1.80 17.77 -8.24
N LEU A 362 -2.05 16.50 -8.54
CA LEU A 362 -1.11 15.60 -9.18
C LEU A 362 -1.39 15.54 -10.68
N LEU A 363 -0.36 15.70 -11.51
CA LEU A 363 -0.50 15.43 -12.94
C LEU A 363 -0.81 13.95 -13.16
N SER A 364 -1.84 13.65 -13.97
CA SER A 364 -2.07 12.27 -14.39
C SER A 364 -0.88 11.78 -15.24
N ALA A 365 -0.68 10.47 -15.33
CA ALA A 365 0.35 9.90 -16.19
C ALA A 365 0.25 10.36 -17.66
N HIS A 366 -0.97 10.61 -18.15
CA HIS A 366 -1.18 11.16 -19.50
C HIS A 366 -0.73 12.61 -19.60
N SER A 367 -1.08 13.46 -18.63
CA SER A 367 -0.63 14.86 -18.62
C SER A 367 0.89 14.95 -18.49
N VAL A 368 1.51 14.11 -17.67
CA VAL A 368 2.97 14.01 -17.59
C VAL A 368 3.56 13.69 -18.96
N GLN A 369 2.99 12.73 -19.70
CA GLN A 369 3.46 12.41 -21.06
C GLN A 369 3.24 13.56 -22.05
N VAL A 370 2.18 14.36 -21.91
CA VAL A 370 1.93 15.52 -22.77
C VAL A 370 2.97 16.59 -22.52
N VAL A 371 3.24 16.92 -21.25
CA VAL A 371 4.21 17.95 -20.87
C VAL A 371 5.64 17.50 -21.17
N ALA A 372 5.97 16.23 -20.90
CA ALA A 372 7.30 15.66 -21.17
C ALA A 372 7.66 15.53 -22.66
N ARG A 373 6.77 15.90 -23.59
CA ARG A 373 7.13 16.07 -25.01
C ARG A 373 8.03 17.29 -25.22
N ASP A 374 7.92 18.27 -24.35
CA ASP A 374 8.81 19.42 -24.25
C ASP A 374 9.84 19.13 -23.15
N ALA A 375 10.97 18.55 -23.55
CA ALA A 375 11.98 18.09 -22.60
C ALA A 375 12.64 19.25 -21.85
N GLU A 376 12.85 20.39 -22.52
CA GLU A 376 13.44 21.60 -21.93
C GLU A 376 12.54 22.12 -20.81
N PHE A 377 11.24 22.34 -21.11
CA PHE A 377 10.30 22.76 -20.08
C PHE A 377 10.17 21.73 -18.94
N PHE A 378 10.05 20.45 -19.27
CA PHE A 378 9.79 19.43 -18.26
C PHE A 378 10.98 19.18 -17.33
N GLU A 379 12.20 19.13 -17.86
CA GLU A 379 13.40 18.82 -17.07
C GLU A 379 13.99 20.07 -16.41
N ASP A 380 14.06 21.21 -17.12
CA ASP A 380 14.77 22.41 -16.66
C ASP A 380 13.88 23.37 -15.88
N GLU A 381 12.61 23.54 -16.28
CA GLU A 381 11.71 24.51 -15.65
C GLU A 381 10.75 23.87 -14.63
N LEU A 382 9.98 22.87 -15.05
CA LEU A 382 8.99 22.23 -14.19
C LEU A 382 9.64 21.39 -13.08
N GLY A 383 10.75 20.73 -13.41
CA GLY A 383 11.55 19.94 -12.50
C GLY A 383 10.85 18.68 -11.97
N THR A 384 11.26 18.24 -10.78
CA THR A 384 10.76 16.97 -10.22
C THR A 384 9.32 17.12 -9.69
N LEU A 385 8.43 16.24 -10.18
CA LEU A 385 7.09 16.07 -9.63
C LEU A 385 7.12 15.19 -8.38
N TYR A 386 6.58 15.70 -7.27
CA TYR A 386 6.52 15.00 -5.99
C TYR A 386 5.13 14.41 -5.73
N PRO A 387 5.01 13.38 -4.86
CA PRO A 387 3.72 12.84 -4.42
C PRO A 387 2.79 13.86 -3.74
N ASP A 388 3.35 14.98 -3.29
CA ASP A 388 2.63 16.10 -2.65
C ASP A 388 1.81 16.95 -3.64
N GLY A 389 1.93 16.69 -4.94
CA GLY A 389 1.34 17.49 -6.01
C GLY A 389 2.19 18.69 -6.41
N LEU A 390 1.64 19.50 -7.32
CA LEU A 390 2.31 20.68 -7.88
C LEU A 390 2.51 21.77 -6.83
N THR A 391 3.68 22.40 -6.83
CA THR A 391 3.93 23.62 -6.04
C THR A 391 3.21 24.82 -6.66
N HIS A 392 3.08 25.92 -5.90
CA HIS A 392 2.52 27.17 -6.45
C HIS A 392 3.28 27.66 -7.68
N GLU A 393 4.60 27.56 -7.66
CA GLU A 393 5.48 27.96 -8.76
C GLU A 393 5.29 27.06 -9.98
N GLN A 394 5.30 25.73 -9.79
CA GLN A 394 5.03 24.77 -10.85
C GLN A 394 3.65 24.97 -11.49
N VAL A 395 2.64 25.36 -10.71
CA VAL A 395 1.32 25.70 -11.27
C VAL A 395 1.39 26.93 -12.17
N GLN A 396 2.13 27.98 -11.80
CA GLN A 396 2.26 29.16 -12.65
C GLN A 396 3.05 28.86 -13.93
N LEU A 397 4.17 28.14 -13.82
CA LEU A 397 4.97 27.69 -14.96
C LEU A 397 4.12 26.85 -15.91
N LEU A 398 3.40 25.86 -15.38
CA LEU A 398 2.55 24.98 -16.18
C LEU A 398 1.39 25.73 -16.85
N LYS A 399 0.81 26.75 -16.19
CA LYS A 399 -0.20 27.62 -16.80
C LYS A 399 0.37 28.42 -17.97
N GLY A 400 1.56 28.99 -17.81
CA GLY A 400 2.28 29.71 -18.88
C GLY A 400 2.54 28.80 -20.07
N TRP A 401 3.18 27.66 -19.82
CA TRP A 401 3.47 26.66 -20.84
C TRP A 401 2.22 26.17 -21.58
N CYS A 402 1.13 25.91 -20.85
CA CYS A 402 -0.13 25.50 -21.48
C CYS A 402 -0.74 26.59 -22.37
N ALA A 403 -0.63 27.86 -21.97
CA ALA A 403 -1.11 28.97 -22.78
C ALA A 403 -0.30 29.11 -24.09
N GLU A 404 1.02 28.97 -24.01
CA GLU A 404 1.93 29.04 -25.16
C GLU A 404 1.72 27.87 -26.13
N ASN A 405 1.50 26.67 -25.59
CA ASN A 405 1.32 25.44 -26.38
C ASN A 405 -0.13 25.15 -26.77
N ASN A 406 -1.06 26.07 -26.51
CA ASN A 406 -2.49 25.91 -26.76
C ASN A 406 -3.08 24.61 -26.19
N VAL A 407 -2.69 24.26 -24.96
CA VAL A 407 -3.23 23.11 -24.23
C VAL A 407 -4.35 23.63 -23.33
N PRO A 408 -5.64 23.46 -23.69
CA PRO A 408 -6.75 24.08 -22.94
C PRO A 408 -7.05 23.35 -21.62
N GLU A 409 -6.74 22.07 -21.54
CA GLU A 409 -7.08 21.21 -20.40
C GLU A 409 -5.95 20.21 -20.13
N LEU A 410 -5.76 19.92 -18.84
CA LEU A 410 -4.91 18.84 -18.37
C LEU A 410 -5.72 17.90 -17.47
N THR A 411 -5.34 16.63 -17.48
CA THR A 411 -5.89 15.64 -16.56
C THR A 411 -5.12 15.64 -15.25
N MET A 412 -5.83 15.85 -14.14
CA MET A 412 -5.25 15.95 -12.79
C MET A 412 -5.90 14.95 -11.83
N GLN A 413 -5.17 14.55 -10.81
CA GLN A 413 -5.60 13.70 -9.70
C GLN A 413 -5.53 14.48 -8.38
N ARG A 414 -6.45 14.18 -7.47
CA ARG A 414 -6.43 14.73 -6.11
C ARG A 414 -5.48 13.92 -5.23
N THR A 415 -4.75 14.60 -4.35
CA THR A 415 -3.94 13.96 -3.32
C THR A 415 -4.84 13.33 -2.25
N LEU A 416 -4.53 12.10 -1.85
CA LEU A 416 -5.18 11.43 -0.73
C LEU A 416 -4.51 11.85 0.58
N SER A 417 -5.31 12.31 1.52
CA SER A 417 -4.86 12.65 2.87
C SER A 417 -4.54 11.36 3.64
N PHE A 418 -3.26 11.16 4.00
CA PHE A 418 -2.82 9.97 4.74
C PHE A 418 -2.63 10.23 6.24
N ALA A 419 -2.61 11.49 6.67
CA ALA A 419 -2.40 11.87 8.06
C ALA A 419 -3.38 11.20 9.04
N ALA A 420 -4.66 11.11 8.67
CA ALA A 420 -5.69 10.45 9.46
C ALA A 420 -5.39 8.96 9.68
N TRP A 421 -4.94 8.27 8.62
CA TRP A 421 -4.57 6.86 8.68
C TRP A 421 -3.32 6.62 9.51
N ILE A 422 -2.34 7.54 9.42
CA ILE A 422 -1.13 7.48 10.24
C ILE A 422 -1.48 7.61 11.73
N CYS A 423 -2.30 8.60 12.09
CA CYS A 423 -2.77 8.80 13.45
C CYS A 423 -3.56 7.58 13.94
N ALA A 424 -4.51 7.09 13.14
CA ALA A 424 -5.30 5.91 13.47
C ALA A 424 -4.41 4.66 13.66
N GLY A 425 -3.39 4.46 12.83
CA GLY A 425 -2.50 3.31 12.94
C GLY A 425 -1.67 3.32 14.23
N TYR A 426 -1.17 4.47 14.66
CA TYR A 426 -0.49 4.57 15.97
C TYR A 426 -1.47 4.36 17.13
N LEU A 427 -2.67 4.94 17.09
CA LEU A 427 -3.70 4.72 18.10
C LEU A 427 -4.05 3.23 18.21
N LEU A 428 -4.31 2.56 17.08
CA LEU A 428 -4.58 1.13 17.03
C LEU A 428 -3.43 0.32 17.61
N THR A 429 -2.19 0.67 17.26
CA THR A 429 -1.00 -0.02 17.80
C THR A 429 -0.90 0.12 19.31
N ALA A 430 -1.15 1.32 19.82
CA ALA A 430 -1.09 1.61 21.25
C ALA A 430 -2.21 0.92 22.03
N PHE A 431 -3.44 0.88 21.52
CA PHE A 431 -4.57 0.22 22.19
C PHE A 431 -4.52 -1.31 22.10
N LEU A 432 -4.19 -1.85 20.93
CA LEU A 432 -4.21 -3.30 20.72
C LEU A 432 -2.99 -4.03 21.30
N HIS A 433 -1.90 -3.29 21.59
CA HIS A 433 -0.60 -3.84 21.95
C HIS A 433 -0.12 -4.91 20.94
N GLY A 434 -0.48 -4.71 19.67
CA GLY A 434 -0.27 -5.63 18.56
C GLY A 434 -0.86 -5.08 17.27
N ASP A 435 -0.80 -5.85 16.19
CA ASP A 435 -1.42 -5.49 14.91
C ASP A 435 -2.89 -5.92 14.85
N VAL A 436 -3.69 -5.13 14.13
CA VAL A 436 -5.11 -5.39 13.86
C VAL A 436 -5.31 -6.78 13.24
N LEU A 437 -4.40 -7.19 12.36
CA LEU A 437 -4.49 -8.46 11.67
C LEU A 437 -4.46 -9.63 12.66
N ASN A 438 -3.46 -9.69 13.55
CA ASN A 438 -3.37 -10.73 14.57
C ASN A 438 -4.61 -10.80 15.48
N ARG A 439 -5.28 -9.67 15.74
CA ARG A 439 -6.53 -9.65 16.51
C ARG A 439 -7.71 -10.20 15.72
N LEU A 440 -7.87 -9.79 14.46
CA LEU A 440 -8.92 -10.31 13.59
C LEU A 440 -8.79 -11.82 13.37
N LEU A 441 -7.56 -12.30 13.22
CA LEU A 441 -7.28 -13.72 13.05
C LEU A 441 -7.64 -14.55 14.27
N ARG A 442 -7.27 -14.08 15.47
CA ARG A 442 -7.64 -14.75 16.72
C ARG A 442 -9.14 -14.76 16.99
N ALA A 443 -9.90 -13.85 16.38
CA ALA A 443 -11.36 -13.81 16.49
C ALA A 443 -12.04 -14.71 15.44
N ALA A 444 -11.35 -15.03 14.35
CA ALA A 444 -11.87 -15.86 13.26
C ALA A 444 -11.57 -17.36 13.45
N LEU A 445 -10.53 -17.68 14.22
CA LEU A 445 -10.22 -19.03 14.74
C LEU A 445 -10.99 -19.26 16.03
#